data_AF-A0A958A7Z6-F1
#
_entry.id   AF-A0A958A7Z6-F1
#
_cell.length_a   1.000
_cell.length_b   1.000
_cell.length_c   1.000
_cell.angle_alpha   90.00
_cell.angle_beta   90.00
_cell.angle_gamma   90.00
#
_symmetry.space_group_name_H-M   'P 1'
#
loop_
_entity.id
_entity.type
_entity.pdbx_description
1 polymer ?
#
loop_
_entity_poly.entity_id
_entity_poly.type
_entity_poly.pdbx_seq_one_letter_code
_entity_poly.pdbx_strand_id
1 'polypeptide(L)'
;SRVTIEQGAEVINSVIRGPAIIGRDTRLVNAYVGPFTSIYHHCIVENAEISRSIVLENSQIRNINRRIEDSLIGRNVTLHRSPIRPRAYKFTLGDFSNVGLLGDSEH
;
A
#
# COMPACT_ATOMS: atom_id res chain seq x y z
N SER A 1 -13.49 -10.38 -12.21
CA SER A 1 -13.06 -8.98 -12.38
C SER A 1 -11.64 -8.95 -12.93
N ARG A 2 -11.26 -7.93 -13.72
CA ARG A 2 -9.97 -7.89 -14.44
C ARG A 2 -8.80 -7.54 -13.52
N VAL A 3 -7.68 -8.25 -13.64
CA VAL A 3 -6.41 -7.88 -13.01
C VAL A 3 -5.40 -7.64 -14.13
N THR A 4 -4.68 -6.53 -14.07
CA THR A 4 -3.55 -6.23 -14.97
C THR A 4 -2.27 -6.29 -14.16
N ILE A 5 -1.30 -7.07 -14.64
CA ILE A 5 0.06 -7.15 -14.07
C ILE A 5 1.01 -6.81 -15.20
N GLU A 6 1.77 -5.73 -15.04
CA GLU A 6 2.71 -5.25 -16.04
C GLU A 6 4.06 -5.97 -15.95
N GLN A 7 4.88 -5.78 -16.98
CA GLN A 7 6.18 -6.44 -17.13
C GLN A 7 7.09 -6.20 -15.90
N GLY A 8 7.79 -7.25 -15.47
CA GLY A 8 8.76 -7.17 -14.37
C GLY A 8 8.13 -7.14 -12.97
N ALA A 9 6.81 -7.04 -12.85
CA ALA A 9 6.16 -7.13 -11.55
C ALA A 9 6.30 -8.55 -10.95
N GLU A 10 6.62 -8.61 -9.66
CA GLU A 10 6.79 -9.85 -8.91
C GLU A 10 5.63 -10.01 -7.91
N VAL A 11 5.02 -11.20 -7.89
CA VAL A 11 3.94 -11.54 -6.95
C VAL A 11 4.35 -12.78 -6.17
N ILE A 12 4.72 -12.59 -4.91
CA ILE A 12 5.31 -13.62 -4.05
C ILE A 12 4.39 -13.81 -2.84
N ASN A 13 3.83 -15.02 -2.67
CA ASN A 13 2.92 -15.35 -1.56
C ASN A 13 1.80 -14.31 -1.36
N SER A 14 1.28 -13.78 -2.46
CA SER A 14 0.37 -12.62 -2.44
C SER A 14 -0.90 -12.91 -3.21
N VAL A 15 -1.98 -12.22 -2.85
CA VAL A 15 -3.31 -12.36 -3.47
C VAL A 15 -3.72 -11.03 -4.07
N ILE A 16 -4.15 -11.05 -5.34
CA ILE A 16 -4.70 -9.87 -6.02
C ILE A 16 -6.16 -10.16 -6.39
N ARG A 17 -7.08 -9.29 -5.99
CA ARG A 17 -8.51 -9.35 -6.33
C ARG A 17 -8.89 -8.13 -7.15
N GLY A 18 -9.37 -8.35 -8.37
CA GLY A 18 -9.69 -7.26 -9.29
C GLY A 18 -11.03 -6.53 -8.99
N PRO A 19 -11.28 -5.37 -9.61
CA PRO A 19 -10.41 -4.70 -10.57
C PRO A 19 -9.14 -4.14 -9.94
N ALA A 20 -7.96 -4.47 -10.49
CA ALA A 20 -6.68 -4.02 -9.96
C ALA A 20 -5.60 -3.92 -11.04
N ILE A 21 -4.65 -3.00 -10.86
CA ILE A 21 -3.49 -2.81 -11.74
C ILE A 21 -2.22 -2.85 -10.90
N ILE A 22 -1.25 -3.68 -11.29
CA ILE A 22 0.10 -3.72 -10.74
C ILE A 22 1.06 -3.28 -11.83
N GLY A 23 1.67 -2.11 -11.66
CA GLY A 23 2.58 -1.51 -12.63
C GLY A 23 3.94 -2.20 -12.68
N ARG A 24 4.72 -1.86 -13.72
CA ARG A 24 6.00 -2.53 -13.99
C ARG A 24 6.98 -2.49 -12.82
N ASP A 25 7.78 -3.54 -12.70
CA ASP A 25 8.86 -3.65 -11.70
C ASP A 25 8.39 -3.48 -10.24
N THR A 26 7.09 -3.65 -9.97
CA THR A 26 6.52 -3.61 -8.63
C THR A 26 6.58 -4.97 -7.97
N ARG A 27 6.93 -5.00 -6.68
CA ARG A 27 7.07 -6.24 -5.90
C ARG A 27 5.99 -6.33 -4.83
N LEU A 28 5.19 -7.39 -4.90
CA LEU A 28 4.20 -7.76 -3.89
C LEU A 28 4.70 -8.99 -3.13
N VAL A 29 4.86 -8.89 -1.82
CA VAL A 29 5.43 -9.96 -0.98
C VAL A 29 4.56 -10.15 0.26
N ASN A 30 3.98 -11.34 0.44
CA ASN A 30 3.04 -11.61 1.55
C ASN A 30 1.94 -10.52 1.65
N ALA A 31 1.40 -10.11 0.50
CA ALA A 31 0.51 -8.97 0.38
C ALA A 31 -0.88 -9.39 -0.08
N TYR A 32 -1.89 -8.63 0.36
CA TYR A 32 -3.23 -8.68 -0.20
C TYR A 32 -3.53 -7.36 -0.91
N VAL A 33 -3.82 -7.43 -2.21
CA VAL A 33 -4.29 -6.29 -3.01
C VAL A 33 -5.74 -6.53 -3.37
N GLY A 34 -6.64 -5.77 -2.75
CA GLY A 34 -8.07 -5.86 -2.97
C GLY A 34 -8.57 -5.03 -4.16
N PRO A 35 -9.88 -5.14 -4.45
CA PRO A 35 -10.51 -4.45 -5.58
C PRO A 35 -10.33 -2.93 -5.55
N PHE A 36 -10.40 -2.33 -6.74
CA PHE A 36 -10.27 -0.90 -6.99
C PHE A 36 -8.92 -0.33 -6.53
N THR A 37 -7.87 -1.13 -6.66
CA THR A 37 -6.51 -0.73 -6.30
C THR A 37 -5.60 -0.63 -7.52
N SER A 38 -4.94 0.51 -7.66
CA SER A 38 -3.91 0.71 -8.68
C SER A 38 -2.58 0.97 -7.99
N ILE A 39 -1.61 0.10 -8.24
CA ILE A 39 -0.23 0.24 -7.76
C ILE A 39 0.61 0.53 -8.99
N TYR A 40 1.31 1.66 -9.02
CA TYR A 40 2.05 2.09 -10.19
C TYR A 40 3.37 1.32 -10.34
N HIS A 41 4.42 1.94 -10.87
CA HIS A 41 5.67 1.24 -11.15
C HIS A 41 6.71 1.38 -10.02
N HIS A 42 7.59 0.38 -9.91
CA HIS A 42 8.73 0.38 -8.98
C HIS A 42 8.30 0.51 -7.51
N CYS A 43 7.11 -0.01 -7.18
CA CYS A 43 6.61 -0.01 -5.81
C CYS A 43 6.98 -1.29 -5.07
N ILE A 44 6.95 -1.24 -3.74
CA ILE A 44 7.05 -2.42 -2.88
C ILE A 44 5.84 -2.44 -1.95
N VAL A 45 5.09 -3.54 -1.95
CA VAL A 45 4.09 -3.83 -0.92
C VAL A 45 4.45 -5.15 -0.26
N GLU A 46 4.85 -5.08 1.00
CA GLU A 46 5.35 -6.23 1.75
C GLU A 46 4.66 -6.34 3.10
N ASN A 47 4.17 -7.55 3.44
CA ASN A 47 3.52 -7.84 4.71
C ASN A 47 2.42 -6.80 5.03
N ALA A 48 1.54 -6.57 4.05
CA ALA A 48 0.53 -5.52 4.11
C ALA A 48 -0.72 -5.88 3.30
N GLU A 49 -1.86 -5.32 3.70
CA GLU A 49 -3.10 -5.40 2.95
C GLU A 49 -3.53 -4.01 2.47
N ILE A 50 -3.96 -3.90 1.20
CA ILE A 50 -4.40 -2.64 0.60
C ILE A 50 -5.62 -2.86 -0.31
N SER A 51 -6.62 -2.00 -0.22
CA SER A 51 -7.84 -2.02 -1.06
C SER A 51 -8.27 -0.59 -1.39
N ARG A 52 -9.07 -0.40 -2.45
CA ARG A 52 -9.67 0.90 -2.82
C ARG A 52 -8.66 2.06 -2.77
N SER A 53 -7.47 1.86 -3.32
CA SER A 53 -6.36 2.80 -3.14
C SER A 53 -5.55 3.02 -4.41
N ILE A 54 -4.89 4.17 -4.50
CA ILE A 54 -3.91 4.49 -5.56
C ILE A 54 -2.54 4.63 -4.91
N VAL A 55 -1.54 3.90 -5.41
CA VAL A 55 -0.15 4.00 -4.97
C VAL A 55 0.72 4.46 -6.15
N LEU A 56 1.32 5.64 -6.03
CA LEU A 56 2.19 6.21 -7.06
C LEU A 56 3.62 5.64 -6.97
N GLU A 57 4.43 5.96 -7.98
CA GLU A 57 5.72 5.31 -8.24
C GLU A 57 6.75 5.46 -7.12
N ASN A 58 7.66 4.49 -7.07
CA ASN A 58 8.80 4.43 -6.13
C ASN A 58 8.40 4.42 -4.66
N SER A 59 7.15 4.07 -4.34
CA SER A 59 6.65 4.04 -2.97
C SER A 59 6.77 2.64 -2.34
N GLN A 60 7.02 2.63 -1.03
CA GLN A 60 7.24 1.42 -0.25
C GLN A 60 6.24 1.36 0.91
N ILE A 61 5.50 0.25 0.99
CA ILE A 61 4.53 -0.04 2.04
C ILE A 61 4.94 -1.35 2.67
N ARG A 62 5.43 -1.32 3.92
CA ARG A 62 6.06 -2.48 4.56
C ARG A 62 5.59 -2.68 5.99
N ASN A 63 5.25 -3.92 6.33
CA ASN A 63 4.98 -4.36 7.70
C ASN A 63 3.82 -3.59 8.36
N ILE A 64 2.76 -3.33 7.59
CA ILE A 64 1.57 -2.62 8.07
C ILE A 64 0.53 -3.67 8.48
N ASN A 65 0.21 -3.69 9.77
CA ASN A 65 -0.64 -4.72 10.38
C ASN A 65 -2.14 -4.43 10.30
N ARG A 66 -2.53 -3.26 9.79
CA ARG A 66 -3.92 -2.92 9.47
C ARG A 66 -4.05 -2.69 7.98
N ARG A 67 -5.23 -3.00 7.44
CA ARG A 67 -5.52 -2.75 6.03
C ARG A 67 -5.46 -1.25 5.72
N ILE A 68 -4.79 -0.91 4.62
CA ILE A 68 -4.85 0.41 4.00
C ILE A 68 -6.07 0.44 3.08
N GLU A 69 -6.92 1.44 3.23
CA GLU A 69 -8.17 1.52 2.49
C GLU A 69 -8.52 2.98 2.16
N ASP A 70 -9.21 3.20 1.05
CA ASP A 70 -9.69 4.53 0.61
C ASP A 70 -8.59 5.60 0.60
N SER A 71 -7.41 5.24 0.08
CA SER A 71 -6.18 6.02 0.24
C SER A 71 -5.49 6.38 -1.08
N LEU A 72 -4.86 7.56 -1.10
CA LEU A 72 -3.89 7.97 -2.13
C LEU A 72 -2.50 8.04 -1.50
N ILE A 73 -1.60 7.16 -1.94
CA ILE A 73 -0.19 7.16 -1.54
C ILE A 73 0.62 7.83 -2.64
N GLY A 74 1.26 8.95 -2.29
CA GLY A 74 2.06 9.77 -3.20
C GLY A 74 3.32 9.07 -3.73
N ARG A 75 4.15 9.82 -4.47
CA ARG A 75 5.42 9.34 -5.04
C ARG A 75 6.50 9.29 -3.97
N ASN A 76 7.40 8.30 -4.05
CA ASN A 76 8.54 8.17 -3.13
C ASN A 76 8.13 8.11 -1.65
N VAL A 77 6.91 7.68 -1.34
CA VAL A 77 6.40 7.59 0.03
C VAL A 77 6.88 6.29 0.65
N THR A 78 7.34 6.36 1.90
CA THR A 78 7.66 5.17 2.70
C THR A 78 6.68 5.06 3.87
N LEU A 79 5.79 4.08 3.80
CA LEU A 79 4.97 3.63 4.92
C LEU A 79 5.62 2.40 5.54
N HIS A 80 6.04 2.52 6.80
CA HIS A 80 6.64 1.42 7.53
C HIS A 80 6.27 1.48 9.00
N ARG A 81 6.27 0.31 9.63
CA ARG A 81 6.16 0.20 11.08
C ARG A 81 7.55 0.14 11.70
N SER A 82 7.85 1.06 12.62
CA SER A 82 9.06 0.97 13.45
C SER A 82 8.87 -0.08 14.56
N PRO A 83 9.89 -0.93 14.83
CA PRO A 83 9.87 -1.90 15.93
C PRO A 83 10.12 -1.25 17.31
N ILE A 84 10.54 0.03 17.35
CA ILE A 84 10.97 0.73 18.57
C ILE A 84 9.75 1.05 19.46
N ARG A 85 9.92 0.96 20.79
CA ARG A 85 8.92 1.36 21.78
C ARG A 85 9.19 2.80 22.29
N PRO A 86 8.14 3.57 22.66
CA PRO A 86 6.71 3.22 22.64
C PRO A 86 6.12 3.19 21.22
N ARG A 87 4.99 2.48 21.05
CA ARG A 87 4.25 2.49 19.79
C ARG A 87 3.58 3.85 19.62
N ALA A 88 3.99 4.61 18.61
CA ALA A 88 3.42 5.91 18.30
C ALA A 88 3.32 6.08 16.78
N TYR A 89 2.41 6.93 16.34
CA TYR A 89 2.40 7.41 14.97
C TYR A 89 3.48 8.49 14.81
N LYS A 90 4.29 8.36 13.76
CA LYS A 90 5.26 9.38 13.35
C LYS A 90 4.95 9.75 11.92
N PHE A 91 4.77 11.04 11.67
CA PHE A 91 4.48 11.57 10.35
C PHE A 91 5.55 12.55 9.92
N THR A 92 5.91 12.52 8.65
CA THR A 92 6.63 13.57 7.96
C THR A 92 5.75 13.98 6.79
N LEU A 93 5.15 15.17 6.87
CA LEU A 93 4.15 15.66 5.92
C LEU A 93 4.69 16.93 5.27
N GLY A 94 4.66 16.99 3.94
CA GLY A 94 5.01 18.17 3.17
C GLY A 94 3.78 19.04 2.88
N ASP A 95 3.96 20.05 2.02
CA ASP A 95 2.89 20.98 1.65
C ASP A 95 1.69 20.26 1.02
N PHE A 96 0.48 20.75 1.35
CA PHE A 96 -0.81 20.24 0.89
C PHE A 96 -1.13 18.77 1.26
N SER A 97 -0.44 18.22 2.27
CA SER A 97 -0.73 16.88 2.79
C SER A 97 -2.07 16.83 3.54
N ASN A 98 -2.85 15.76 3.33
CA ASN A 98 -4.02 15.43 4.14
C ASN A 98 -3.81 14.06 4.79
N VAL A 99 -3.97 13.98 6.12
CA VAL A 99 -3.86 12.73 6.87
C VAL A 99 -5.09 12.57 7.76
N GLY A 100 -5.83 11.49 7.53
CA GLY A 100 -6.91 11.03 8.40
C GLY A 100 -6.49 9.75 9.12
N LEU A 101 -6.77 9.67 10.42
CA LEU A 101 -6.68 8.43 11.19
C LEU A 101 -8.08 7.95 11.49
N LEU A 102 -8.48 6.85 10.87
CA LEU A 102 -9.71 6.15 11.24
C LEU A 102 -9.44 5.35 12.51
N GLY A 103 -10.19 5.66 13.56
CA GLY A 103 -10.18 4.87 14.79
C GLY A 103 -10.94 3.56 14.63
N ASP A 104 -10.75 2.66 15.59
CA ASP A 104 -11.68 1.55 15.76
C ASP A 104 -13.05 2.15 16.11
N SER A 105 -14.07 1.84 15.33
CA SER A 105 -15.45 2.06 15.76
C SER A 105 -15.68 1.19 17.00
N GLU A 106 -15.79 1.81 18.18
CA GLU A 106 -16.28 1.10 19.35
C GLU A 106 -17.66 0.50 19.00
N HIS A 107 -17.79 -0.81 19.19
CA HIS A 107 -19.09 -1.41 19.46
C HIS A 107 -19.28 -1.40 20.97
#